data_AF-A0A017SF35-F1
#
_entry.id   AF-A0A017SF35-F1
#
_cell.length_a   1.000
_cell.length_b   1.000
_cell.length_c   1.000
_cell.angle_alpha   90.00
_cell.angle_beta   90.00
_cell.angle_gamma   90.00
#
_symmetry.space_group_name_H-M   'P 1'
#
loop_
_entity.id
_entity.type
_entity.pdbx_description
1 polymer ?
#
loop_
_entity_poly.entity_id
_entity_poly.type
_entity_poly.pdbx_seq_one_letter_code
_entity_poly.pdbx_strand_id
1 'polypeptide(L)'
;MNAPISHQHTNMITLDGQTLEGGGQILRIAIALAALTNQPLSIHSIRGSRPGKKGLKASHLAAVQSLTEISNGVVEGATLRSETLSFYPPAPTEIPRVKQEYSIKLDTPGSAFLVFQALYPYLLRAGALAGIEGPIRVDITGGTNVTFSPSFDYVQQVLVPNLKALEFPGLSVEVQKRGWMTGPFELGTVRCLIDPLPLTTKPDGSVDCRFPSINLNNYKRGAITRIDITVLAPDDEVSWPTTEPSNDGNPTTRKFIEQETITALCNNDLPPHILNLEDPQSPVPINVHTSERTNHQTHIYLLLVGHTTTGFRIGRDFLLADAKDPRSKGKSKKHDKDSHRHALVKNLIESCVADFENELWNHNYDQYDCFDRRHQPCVDGYMRDQLVIFEALGRLYPSEENEKDEDEDSVEDEQYWSLHTKTARWVCKEFGLKLNR
;
A
#
# COMPACT_ATOMS: atom_id res chain seq x y z
N MET A 1 -2.56 -1.17 -51.67
CA MET A 1 -1.65 -0.12 -51.18
C MET A 1 -1.50 -0.35 -49.69
N ASN A 2 -0.39 -0.95 -49.27
CA ASN A 2 -0.13 -1.25 -47.86
C ASN A 2 0.31 0.03 -47.17
N ALA A 3 -0.47 0.49 -46.19
CA ALA A 3 -0.04 1.56 -45.30
C ALA A 3 1.19 1.09 -44.51
N PRO A 4 2.26 1.91 -44.43
CA PRO A 4 3.46 1.52 -43.70
C PRO A 4 3.15 1.48 -42.20
N ILE A 5 3.45 0.33 -41.57
CA ILE A 5 3.51 0.19 -40.12
C ILE A 5 4.59 1.17 -39.65
N SER A 6 4.21 2.22 -38.92
CA SER A 6 5.18 3.15 -38.35
C SER A 6 6.01 2.38 -37.31
N HIS A 7 7.28 2.14 -37.60
CA HIS A 7 8.26 1.81 -36.58
C HIS A 7 8.36 3.01 -35.64
N GLN A 8 7.61 3.00 -34.54
CA GLN A 8 7.85 3.92 -33.44
C GLN A 8 9.25 3.58 -32.91
N HIS A 9 10.21 4.48 -33.13
CA HIS A 9 11.44 4.50 -32.34
C HIS A 9 11.00 4.51 -30.87
N THR A 10 11.27 3.42 -30.14
CA THR A 10 11.00 3.35 -28.70
C THR A 10 11.98 4.26 -27.98
N ASN A 11 11.64 5.55 -27.92
CA ASN A 11 12.39 6.51 -27.13
C ASN A 11 12.42 6.01 -25.67
N MET A 12 13.62 5.89 -25.12
CA MET A 12 13.84 5.49 -23.75
C MET A 12 13.22 6.51 -22.80
N ILE A 13 12.32 6.07 -21.93
CA ILE A 13 11.74 6.89 -20.86
C ILE A 13 12.86 7.25 -19.88
N THR A 14 13.05 8.53 -19.59
CA THR A 14 14.10 8.99 -18.67
C THR A 14 13.49 9.73 -17.50
N LEU A 15 13.75 9.27 -16.27
CA LEU A 15 13.18 9.82 -15.04
C LEU A 15 14.28 10.35 -14.10
N ASP A 16 14.02 11.51 -13.48
CA ASP A 16 14.78 11.98 -12.32
C ASP A 16 14.18 11.42 -11.03
N GLY A 17 14.93 10.58 -10.33
CA GLY A 17 14.57 9.95 -9.06
C GLY A 17 14.49 10.91 -7.87
N GLN A 18 14.73 12.21 -8.07
CA GLN A 18 14.51 13.27 -7.07
C GLN A 18 13.13 13.92 -7.16
N THR A 19 12.39 13.67 -8.25
CA THR A 19 11.12 14.31 -8.54
C THR A 19 10.08 14.06 -7.44
N LEU A 20 9.37 15.11 -7.01
CA LEU A 20 8.32 15.06 -5.99
C LEU A 20 8.78 14.40 -4.67
N GLU A 21 8.25 13.21 -4.33
CA GLU A 21 8.61 12.46 -3.13
C GLU A 21 10.09 12.05 -3.12
N GLY A 22 10.70 11.90 -4.31
CA GLY A 22 12.09 11.53 -4.49
C GLY A 22 12.47 10.25 -3.74
N GLY A 23 11.52 9.34 -3.58
CA GLY A 23 11.67 8.10 -2.84
C GLY A 23 11.69 6.86 -3.72
N GLY A 24 11.42 5.72 -3.09
CA GLY A 24 11.52 4.42 -3.73
C GLY A 24 10.36 4.09 -4.67
N GLN A 25 9.24 4.83 -4.57
CA GLN A 25 8.01 4.53 -5.30
C GLN A 25 8.16 4.79 -6.79
N ILE A 26 8.88 5.85 -7.18
CA ILE A 26 9.16 6.19 -8.58
C ILE A 26 9.73 4.96 -9.31
N LEU A 27 10.78 4.37 -8.75
CA LEU A 27 11.44 3.21 -9.33
C LEU A 27 10.49 2.02 -9.46
N ARG A 28 9.70 1.72 -8.42
CA ARG A 28 8.81 0.54 -8.42
C ARG A 28 7.71 0.65 -9.47
N ILE A 29 7.08 1.82 -9.58
CA ILE A 29 6.04 2.07 -10.58
C ILE A 29 6.66 2.10 -11.97
N ALA A 30 7.76 2.81 -12.16
CA ALA A 30 8.39 2.97 -13.46
C ALA A 30 8.87 1.64 -14.04
N ILE A 31 9.50 0.77 -13.25
CA ILE A 31 9.95 -0.52 -13.77
C ILE A 31 8.78 -1.47 -14.08
N ALA A 32 7.71 -1.44 -13.28
CA ALA A 32 6.48 -2.19 -13.56
C ALA A 32 5.84 -1.72 -14.87
N LEU A 33 5.72 -0.41 -15.06
CA LEU A 33 5.20 0.18 -16.30
C LEU A 33 6.09 -0.14 -17.50
N ALA A 34 7.41 0.03 -17.40
CA ALA A 34 8.35 -0.31 -18.46
C ALA A 34 8.23 -1.77 -18.92
N ALA A 35 8.09 -2.70 -17.97
CA ALA A 35 7.88 -4.11 -18.27
C ALA A 35 6.51 -4.37 -18.92
N LEU A 36 5.45 -3.66 -18.51
CA LEU A 36 4.09 -3.81 -19.03
C LEU A 36 3.87 -3.14 -20.40
N THR A 37 4.56 -2.04 -20.68
CA THR A 37 4.40 -1.25 -21.92
C THR A 37 5.49 -1.53 -22.95
N ASN A 38 6.45 -2.41 -22.63
CA ASN A 38 7.63 -2.70 -23.44
C ASN A 38 8.44 -1.44 -23.81
N GLN A 39 8.46 -0.44 -22.94
CA GLN A 39 9.24 0.79 -23.12
C GLN A 39 10.54 0.76 -22.31
N PRO A 40 11.72 0.96 -22.92
CA PRO A 40 12.97 1.09 -22.19
C PRO A 40 12.94 2.25 -21.19
N LEU A 41 13.61 2.08 -20.06
CA LEU A 41 13.59 3.02 -18.93
C LEU A 41 15.00 3.33 -18.44
N SER A 42 15.30 4.61 -18.24
CA SER A 42 16.48 5.12 -17.52
C SER A 42 16.02 5.92 -16.31
N ILE A 43 16.58 5.65 -15.14
CA ILE A 43 16.37 6.46 -13.95
C ILE A 43 17.73 6.89 -13.41
N HIS A 44 17.88 8.18 -13.11
CA HIS A 44 19.05 8.71 -12.41
C HIS A 44 18.65 9.35 -11.07
N SER A 45 19.65 9.68 -10.25
CA SER A 45 19.45 10.30 -8.93
C SER A 45 18.49 9.52 -8.02
N ILE A 46 18.52 8.18 -8.08
CA ILE A 46 17.60 7.32 -7.33
C ILE A 46 17.70 7.63 -5.84
N ARG A 47 16.56 8.03 -5.24
CA ARG A 47 16.47 8.45 -3.83
C ARG A 47 17.39 9.64 -3.49
N GLY A 48 17.67 10.49 -4.46
CA GLY A 48 18.57 11.64 -4.34
C GLY A 48 18.10 12.70 -3.34
N SER A 49 16.77 12.83 -3.17
CA SER A 49 16.13 13.78 -2.25
C SER A 49 15.99 13.26 -0.82
N ARG A 50 16.34 11.99 -0.54
CA ARG A 50 16.21 11.42 0.80
C ARG A 50 17.40 11.81 1.69
N PRO A 51 17.18 12.18 2.96
CA PRO A 51 18.24 12.64 3.86
C PRO A 51 19.22 11.51 4.27
N GLY A 52 18.83 10.25 4.09
CA GLY A 52 19.64 9.08 4.41
C GLY A 52 20.45 8.53 3.24
N LYS A 53 20.80 7.24 3.31
CA LYS A 53 21.52 6.53 2.23
C LYS A 53 20.76 6.67 0.90
N LYS A 54 21.44 7.15 -0.13
CA LYS A 54 20.93 7.28 -1.51
C LYS A 54 20.99 5.95 -2.27
N GLY A 55 20.41 5.94 -3.46
CA GLY A 55 20.38 4.79 -4.36
C GLY A 55 19.49 3.63 -3.90
N LEU A 56 19.62 2.52 -4.62
CA LEU A 56 18.85 1.29 -4.41
C LEU A 56 19.06 0.72 -2.99
N LYS A 57 17.97 0.61 -2.22
CA LYS A 57 17.93 -0.28 -1.03
C LYS A 57 17.67 -1.73 -1.44
N ALA A 58 17.86 -2.67 -0.52
CA ALA A 58 17.65 -4.11 -0.76
C ALA A 58 16.26 -4.44 -1.34
N SER A 59 15.17 -3.85 -0.84
CA SER A 59 13.83 -4.08 -1.41
C SER A 59 13.69 -3.55 -2.83
N HIS A 60 14.31 -2.42 -3.16
CA HIS A 60 14.34 -1.93 -4.54
C HIS A 60 15.12 -2.88 -5.45
N LEU A 61 16.30 -3.30 -5.00
CA LEU A 61 17.16 -4.21 -5.75
C LEU A 61 16.43 -5.54 -6.03
N ALA A 62 15.80 -6.12 -5.01
CA ALA A 62 15.01 -7.34 -5.15
C ALA A 62 13.85 -7.15 -6.13
N ALA A 63 13.07 -6.06 -6.01
CA ALA A 63 12.00 -5.76 -6.94
C ALA A 63 12.49 -5.68 -8.39
N VAL A 64 13.60 -4.97 -8.62
CA VAL A 64 14.17 -4.79 -9.96
C VAL A 64 14.71 -6.10 -10.51
N GLN A 65 15.52 -6.84 -9.74
CA GLN A 65 16.08 -8.11 -10.18
C GLN A 65 15.00 -9.14 -10.47
N SER A 66 14.02 -9.29 -9.56
CA SER A 66 12.92 -10.23 -9.75
C SER A 66 12.07 -9.85 -10.95
N LEU A 67 11.69 -8.59 -11.12
CA LEU A 67 10.90 -8.19 -12.28
C LEU A 67 11.68 -8.36 -13.59
N THR A 68 12.98 -8.08 -13.59
CA THR A 68 13.85 -8.28 -14.76
C THR A 68 13.89 -9.76 -15.15
N GLU A 69 14.08 -10.67 -14.18
CA GLU A 69 14.04 -12.11 -14.43
C GLU A 69 12.68 -12.57 -14.94
N ILE A 70 11.59 -12.17 -14.27
CA ILE A 70 10.22 -12.59 -14.60
C ILE A 70 9.82 -12.11 -15.98
N SER A 71 10.22 -10.89 -16.35
CA SER A 71 9.90 -10.28 -17.65
C SER A 71 10.86 -10.66 -18.78
N ASN A 72 11.91 -11.44 -18.51
CA ASN A 72 13.00 -11.68 -19.47
C ASN A 72 13.62 -10.37 -20.02
N GLY A 73 13.71 -9.34 -19.17
CA GLY A 73 14.35 -8.07 -19.50
C GLY A 73 15.86 -8.09 -19.24
N VAL A 74 16.52 -6.99 -19.60
CA VAL A 74 17.93 -6.72 -19.26
C VAL A 74 18.01 -5.48 -18.40
N VAL A 75 18.86 -5.49 -17.38
CA VAL A 75 19.04 -4.34 -16.50
C VAL A 75 20.52 -4.03 -16.28
N GLU A 76 20.84 -2.74 -16.32
CA GLU A 76 22.15 -2.18 -15.98
C GLU A 76 22.02 -1.32 -14.73
N GLY A 77 23.04 -1.33 -13.87
CA GLY A 77 23.02 -0.55 -12.62
C GLY A 77 22.14 -1.14 -11.51
N ALA A 78 21.63 -2.37 -11.65
CA ALA A 78 20.91 -3.07 -10.58
C ALA A 78 21.87 -3.61 -9.50
N THR A 79 22.49 -2.70 -8.75
CA THR A 79 23.35 -3.03 -7.60
C THR A 79 22.96 -2.20 -6.38
N LEU A 80 23.25 -2.72 -5.17
CA LEU A 80 22.91 -2.02 -3.94
C LEU A 80 23.58 -0.63 -3.92
N ARG A 81 22.79 0.40 -3.59
CA ARG A 81 23.17 1.82 -3.59
C ARG A 81 23.42 2.45 -4.96
N SER A 82 23.16 1.75 -6.07
CA SER A 82 23.21 2.41 -7.37
C SER A 82 22.24 3.58 -7.40
N GLU A 83 22.71 4.72 -7.90
CA GLU A 83 21.90 5.93 -8.09
C GLU A 83 21.35 6.04 -9.51
N THR A 84 21.80 5.16 -10.41
CA THR A 84 21.33 5.07 -11.80
C THR A 84 20.91 3.64 -12.14
N LEU A 85 19.92 3.51 -13.01
CA LEU A 85 19.45 2.22 -13.50
C LEU A 85 18.89 2.36 -14.91
N SER A 86 19.28 1.45 -15.79
CA SER A 86 18.68 1.31 -17.12
C SER A 86 18.03 -0.06 -17.23
N PHE A 87 16.75 -0.11 -17.61
CA PHE A 87 15.99 -1.32 -17.81
C PHE A 87 15.51 -1.40 -19.27
N TYR A 88 15.73 -2.56 -19.87
CA TYR A 88 15.38 -2.88 -21.25
C TYR A 88 14.39 -4.05 -21.22
N PRO A 89 13.08 -3.79 -21.41
CA PRO A 89 12.08 -4.87 -21.45
C PRO A 89 12.29 -5.76 -22.68
N PRO A 90 11.70 -6.98 -22.70
CA PRO A 90 11.72 -7.83 -23.88
C PRO A 90 10.99 -7.17 -25.06
N ALA A 91 11.21 -7.71 -26.26
CA ALA A 91 10.49 -7.28 -27.44
C ALA A 91 8.97 -7.49 -27.28
N PRO A 92 8.10 -6.58 -27.79
CA PRO A 92 6.64 -6.69 -27.63
C PRO A 92 6.02 -7.99 -28.17
N THR A 93 6.72 -8.68 -29.08
CA THR A 93 6.28 -9.93 -29.70
C THR A 93 6.60 -11.18 -28.88
N GLU A 94 7.36 -11.05 -27.79
CA GLU A 94 7.74 -12.18 -26.96
C GLU A 94 6.62 -12.56 -25.98
N ILE A 95 6.23 -13.84 -25.99
CA ILE A 95 5.26 -14.37 -25.03
C ILE A 95 5.91 -14.37 -23.64
N PRO A 96 5.27 -13.77 -22.60
CA PRO A 96 5.82 -13.78 -21.25
C PRO A 96 6.06 -15.20 -20.74
N ARG A 97 7.21 -15.44 -20.11
CA ARG A 97 7.59 -16.74 -19.54
C ARG A 97 7.33 -16.79 -18.04
N VAL A 98 6.08 -16.56 -17.67
CA VAL A 98 5.66 -16.59 -16.26
C VAL A 98 5.62 -18.03 -15.74
N LYS A 99 6.09 -18.24 -14.52
CA LYS A 99 6.06 -19.53 -13.80
C LYS A 99 4.88 -19.51 -12.83
N GLN A 100 4.41 -20.70 -12.44
CA GLN A 100 3.40 -20.83 -11.40
C GLN A 100 3.90 -20.35 -10.03
N GLU A 101 5.19 -20.51 -9.74
CA GLU A 101 5.75 -20.24 -8.41
C GLU A 101 7.05 -19.41 -8.49
N TYR A 102 7.17 -18.46 -7.57
CA TYR A 102 8.36 -17.63 -7.36
C TYR A 102 8.74 -17.58 -5.89
N SER A 103 10.04 -17.64 -5.61
CA SER A 103 10.60 -17.45 -4.27
C SER A 103 11.63 -16.33 -4.30
N ILE A 104 11.35 -15.25 -3.59
CA ILE A 104 12.17 -14.04 -3.55
C ILE A 104 12.66 -13.85 -2.13
N LYS A 105 13.98 -13.72 -1.96
CA LYS A 105 14.60 -13.57 -0.64
C LYS A 105 15.47 -12.32 -0.59
N LEU A 106 15.18 -11.46 0.38
CA LEU A 106 15.99 -10.29 0.68
C LEU A 106 17.01 -10.65 1.75
N ASP A 107 18.19 -10.03 1.67
CA ASP A 107 19.26 -10.20 2.67
C ASP A 107 19.05 -9.34 3.93
N THR A 108 18.05 -8.46 3.93
CA THR A 108 17.74 -7.53 5.02
C THR A 108 16.22 -7.43 5.20
N PRO A 109 15.70 -6.92 6.34
CA PRO A 109 14.27 -6.72 6.54
C PRO A 109 13.75 -5.52 5.73
N GLY A 110 14.06 -5.47 4.43
CA GLY A 110 13.38 -4.60 3.49
C GLY A 110 11.94 -5.08 3.29
N SER A 111 11.01 -4.16 3.08
CA SER A 111 9.58 -4.50 2.99
C SER A 111 9.31 -5.49 1.86
N ALA A 112 8.72 -6.63 2.22
CA ALA A 112 8.25 -7.64 1.27
C ALA A 112 7.11 -7.09 0.41
N PHE A 113 6.22 -6.28 0.99
CA PHE A 113 5.09 -5.71 0.24
C PHE A 113 5.50 -4.60 -0.73
N LEU A 114 6.60 -3.89 -0.49
CA LEU A 114 7.15 -3.01 -1.52
C LEU A 114 7.71 -3.80 -2.72
N VAL A 115 8.25 -5.00 -2.51
CA VAL A 115 8.62 -5.87 -3.64
C VAL A 115 7.36 -6.34 -4.37
N PHE A 116 6.37 -6.82 -3.62
CA PHE A 116 5.07 -7.23 -4.18
C PHE A 116 4.41 -6.13 -5.03
N GLN A 117 4.40 -4.87 -4.56
CA GLN A 117 3.84 -3.73 -5.31
C GLN A 117 4.42 -3.58 -6.73
N ALA A 118 5.72 -3.84 -6.92
CA ALA A 118 6.35 -3.74 -8.23
C ALA A 118 6.03 -4.94 -9.13
N LEU A 119 5.84 -6.12 -8.54
CA LEU A 119 5.61 -7.37 -9.28
C LEU A 119 4.15 -7.58 -9.65
N TYR A 120 3.24 -7.21 -8.75
CA TYR A 120 1.82 -7.55 -8.85
C TYR A 120 1.15 -7.08 -10.15
N PRO A 121 1.30 -5.82 -10.61
CA PRO A 121 0.73 -5.38 -11.88
C PRO A 121 1.24 -6.21 -13.07
N TYR A 122 2.53 -6.53 -13.10
CA TYR A 122 3.11 -7.32 -14.17
C TYR A 122 2.58 -8.76 -14.16
N LEU A 123 2.57 -9.42 -13.00
CA LEU A 123 2.12 -10.81 -12.86
C LEU A 123 0.64 -11.00 -13.21
N LEU A 124 -0.22 -10.04 -12.88
CA LEU A 124 -1.64 -10.04 -13.27
C LEU A 124 -1.82 -10.22 -14.78
N ARG A 125 -1.14 -9.40 -15.58
CA ARG A 125 -1.26 -9.42 -17.04
C ARG A 125 -0.41 -10.50 -17.69
N ALA A 126 0.87 -10.58 -17.32
CA ALA A 126 1.81 -11.51 -17.91
C ALA A 126 1.43 -12.97 -17.61
N GLY A 127 0.88 -13.25 -16.42
CA GLY A 127 0.34 -14.56 -16.07
C GLY A 127 -0.78 -15.01 -17.00
N ALA A 128 -1.72 -14.10 -17.28
CA ALA A 128 -2.83 -14.37 -18.18
C ALA A 128 -2.35 -14.62 -19.62
N LEU A 129 -1.44 -13.77 -20.12
CA LEU A 129 -0.86 -13.92 -21.45
C LEU A 129 0.04 -15.16 -21.59
N ALA A 130 0.63 -15.64 -20.51
CA ALA A 130 1.41 -16.88 -20.46
C ALA A 130 0.53 -18.14 -20.39
N GLY A 131 -0.80 -18.00 -20.25
CA GLY A 131 -1.72 -19.13 -20.12
C GLY A 131 -1.61 -19.88 -18.80
N ILE A 132 -1.23 -19.19 -17.71
CA ILE A 132 -1.18 -19.78 -16.38
C ILE A 132 -2.60 -20.11 -15.90
N GLU A 133 -2.83 -21.38 -15.59
CA GLU A 133 -4.07 -21.84 -14.97
C GLU A 133 -3.97 -21.73 -13.43
N GLY A 134 -4.95 -21.06 -12.82
CA GLY A 134 -5.00 -20.87 -11.36
C GLY A 134 -4.01 -19.82 -10.82
N PRO A 135 -3.87 -19.72 -9.49
CA PRO A 135 -3.10 -18.66 -8.86
C PRO A 135 -1.58 -18.83 -9.05
N ILE A 136 -0.90 -17.72 -9.36
CA ILE A 136 0.55 -17.60 -9.28
C ILE A 136 0.94 -17.41 -7.82
N ARG A 137 1.80 -18.29 -7.30
CA ARG A 137 2.32 -18.22 -5.94
C ARG A 137 3.62 -17.43 -5.90
N VAL A 138 3.68 -16.42 -5.05
CA VAL A 138 4.89 -15.62 -4.79
C VAL A 138 5.19 -15.63 -3.30
N ASP A 139 6.25 -16.34 -2.91
CA ASP A 139 6.76 -16.32 -1.54
C ASP A 139 7.88 -15.25 -1.45
N ILE A 140 7.68 -14.22 -0.63
CA ILE A 140 8.65 -13.13 -0.43
C ILE A 140 9.16 -13.15 1.01
N THR A 141 10.46 -13.40 1.17
CA THR A 141 11.16 -13.38 2.46
C THR A 141 11.86 -12.04 2.66
N GLY A 142 11.44 -11.29 3.67
CA GLY A 142 11.89 -9.92 3.97
C GLY A 142 11.28 -9.40 5.27
N GLY A 143 11.03 -8.09 5.35
CA GLY A 143 10.28 -7.48 6.44
C GLY A 143 8.78 -7.49 6.16
N THR A 144 7.98 -7.93 7.14
CA THR A 144 6.49 -7.94 7.08
C THR A 144 5.88 -6.80 7.89
N ASN A 145 6.62 -6.30 8.89
CA ASN A 145 6.24 -5.22 9.79
C ASN A 145 7.42 -4.24 9.86
N VAL A 146 7.50 -3.33 8.88
CA VAL A 146 8.59 -2.36 8.73
C VAL A 146 8.08 -0.97 8.39
N THR A 147 8.78 0.05 8.87
CA THR A 147 8.33 1.45 8.78
C THR A 147 8.30 1.96 7.33
N PHE A 148 7.44 2.94 7.07
CA PHE A 148 7.25 3.57 5.75
C PHE A 148 6.92 2.56 4.62
N SER A 149 6.15 1.52 4.95
CA SER A 149 5.65 0.55 3.98
C SER A 149 4.39 -0.16 4.50
N PRO A 150 3.57 -0.74 3.61
CA PRO A 150 2.44 -1.57 4.04
C PRO A 150 2.92 -2.76 4.89
N SER A 151 2.24 -2.97 6.01
CA SER A 151 2.36 -4.15 6.86
C SER A 151 1.50 -5.31 6.33
N PHE A 152 1.77 -6.53 6.79
CA PHE A 152 0.95 -7.70 6.44
C PHE A 152 -0.53 -7.49 6.78
N ASP A 153 -0.82 -7.05 8.01
CA ASP A 153 -2.19 -6.92 8.49
C ASP A 153 -2.94 -5.81 7.73
N TYR A 154 -2.27 -4.70 7.35
CA TYR A 154 -2.87 -3.70 6.45
C TYR A 154 -3.19 -4.30 5.08
N VAL A 155 -2.27 -5.08 4.48
CA VAL A 155 -2.50 -5.67 3.16
C VAL A 155 -3.67 -6.66 3.20
N GLN A 156 -3.72 -7.52 4.22
CA GLN A 156 -4.78 -8.51 4.38
C GLN A 156 -6.14 -7.85 4.67
N GLN A 157 -6.17 -6.84 5.54
CA GLN A 157 -7.41 -6.27 6.05
C GLN A 157 -7.91 -5.07 5.26
N VAL A 158 -7.08 -4.43 4.43
CA VAL A 158 -7.45 -3.20 3.68
C VAL A 158 -7.22 -3.37 2.19
N LEU A 159 -5.98 -3.63 1.77
CA LEU A 159 -5.62 -3.68 0.35
C LEU A 159 -6.39 -4.77 -0.40
N VAL A 160 -6.34 -6.02 0.09
CA VAL A 160 -6.99 -7.16 -0.56
C VAL A 160 -8.52 -6.97 -0.68
N PRO A 161 -9.24 -6.59 0.39
CA PRO A 161 -10.67 -6.28 0.30
C PRO A 161 -11.00 -5.13 -0.65
N ASN A 162 -10.19 -4.06 -0.67
CA ASN A 162 -10.43 -2.93 -1.57
C ASN A 162 -10.18 -3.29 -3.04
N LEU A 163 -9.17 -4.09 -3.35
CA LEU A 163 -8.98 -4.62 -4.70
C LEU A 163 -10.16 -5.49 -5.12
N LYS A 164 -10.70 -6.31 -4.21
CA LYS A 164 -11.91 -7.11 -4.47
C LYS A 164 -13.14 -6.23 -4.72
N ALA A 165 -13.31 -5.15 -3.96
CA ALA A 165 -14.41 -4.19 -4.17
C ALA A 165 -14.30 -3.46 -5.52
N LEU A 166 -13.09 -3.36 -6.07
CA LEU A 166 -12.79 -2.83 -7.41
C LEU A 166 -12.73 -3.92 -8.48
N GLU A 167 -13.27 -5.11 -8.20
CA GLU A 167 -13.41 -6.22 -9.16
C GLU A 167 -12.08 -6.74 -9.74
N PHE A 168 -10.98 -6.60 -9.02
CA PHE A 168 -9.73 -7.28 -9.39
C PHE A 168 -9.85 -8.79 -9.27
N PRO A 169 -9.02 -9.54 -10.03
CA PRO A 169 -8.82 -10.97 -9.81
C PRO A 169 -8.46 -11.30 -8.36
N GLY A 170 -8.72 -12.55 -7.97
CA GLY A 170 -8.45 -13.03 -6.62
C GLY A 170 -7.00 -12.80 -6.20
N LEU A 171 -6.84 -12.17 -5.04
CA LEU A 171 -5.57 -12.02 -4.36
C LEU A 171 -5.74 -12.55 -2.94
N SER A 172 -4.93 -13.52 -2.54
CA SER A 172 -4.82 -13.93 -1.15
C SER A 172 -3.39 -13.69 -0.64
N VAL A 173 -3.29 -13.34 0.63
CA VAL A 173 -2.00 -13.13 1.30
C VAL A 173 -1.99 -13.89 2.62
N GLU A 174 -0.87 -14.56 2.89
CA GLU A 174 -0.65 -15.30 4.13
C GLU A 174 0.71 -14.93 4.71
N VAL A 175 0.79 -14.72 6.02
CA VAL A 175 2.06 -14.60 6.74
C VAL A 175 2.49 -15.99 7.21
N GLN A 176 3.59 -16.49 6.66
CA GLN A 176 4.21 -17.75 7.12
C GLN A 176 5.07 -17.50 8.35
N LYS A 177 5.73 -16.33 8.39
CA LYS A 177 6.54 -15.87 9.51
C LYS A 177 6.58 -14.35 9.53
N ARG A 178 6.43 -13.72 10.70
CA ARG A 178 6.60 -12.26 10.84
C ARG A 178 8.08 -11.87 10.81
N GLY A 179 8.37 -10.73 10.17
CA GLY A 179 9.70 -10.15 10.04
C GLY A 179 9.68 -8.68 10.42
N TRP A 180 10.53 -8.30 11.36
CA TRP A 180 10.49 -7.00 12.02
C TRP A 180 11.73 -6.17 11.70
N MET A 181 11.56 -4.85 11.57
CA MET A 181 12.69 -3.93 11.41
C MET A 181 13.44 -3.67 12.73
N THR A 182 12.77 -3.86 13.87
CA THR A 182 13.33 -3.61 15.21
C THR A 182 13.65 -4.91 15.93
N GLY A 183 14.47 -4.79 16.99
CA GLY A 183 14.86 -5.94 17.80
C GLY A 183 15.90 -6.81 17.09
N PRO A 184 15.96 -8.12 17.38
CA PRO A 184 16.89 -9.03 16.71
C PRO A 184 16.60 -9.10 15.21
N PHE A 185 17.64 -9.31 14.42
CA PHE A 185 17.50 -9.47 12.98
C PHE A 185 16.62 -10.68 12.67
N GLU A 186 15.41 -10.43 12.18
CA GLU A 186 14.44 -11.47 11.89
C GLU A 186 13.73 -11.18 10.56
N LEU A 187 13.99 -12.05 9.59
CA LEU A 187 13.24 -12.07 8.34
C LEU A 187 11.96 -12.88 8.54
N GLY A 188 10.88 -12.35 7.98
CA GLY A 188 9.60 -13.00 7.83
C GLY A 188 9.37 -13.40 6.38
N THR A 189 8.31 -14.17 6.15
CA THR A 189 7.93 -14.64 4.83
C THR A 189 6.43 -14.44 4.66
N VAL A 190 6.05 -13.77 3.58
CA VAL A 190 4.66 -13.69 3.12
C VAL A 190 4.49 -14.51 1.86
N ARG A 191 3.33 -15.14 1.71
CA ARG A 191 2.89 -15.82 0.50
C ARG A 191 1.76 -15.03 -0.11
N CYS A 192 1.89 -14.66 -1.38
CA CYS A 192 0.82 -14.08 -2.17
C CYS A 192 0.36 -15.11 -3.21
N LEU A 193 -0.95 -15.33 -3.31
CA LEU A 193 -1.57 -16.09 -4.40
C LEU A 193 -2.30 -15.10 -5.28
N ILE A 194 -1.87 -15.00 -6.53
CA ILE A 194 -2.34 -14.00 -7.50
C ILE A 194 -3.07 -14.73 -8.63
N ASP A 195 -4.39 -14.59 -8.69
CA ASP A 195 -5.14 -15.00 -9.87
C ASP A 195 -4.80 -14.05 -11.03
N PRO A 196 -4.41 -14.55 -12.22
CA PRO A 196 -4.17 -13.69 -13.36
C PRO A 196 -5.44 -12.96 -13.83
N LEU A 197 -5.26 -11.94 -14.69
CA LEU A 197 -6.38 -11.27 -15.35
C LEU A 197 -7.20 -12.27 -16.20
N PRO A 198 -8.52 -12.04 -16.35
CA PRO A 198 -9.33 -12.83 -17.26
C PRO A 198 -8.82 -12.64 -18.70
N LEU A 199 -8.74 -13.76 -19.41
CA LEU A 199 -8.34 -13.82 -20.81
C LEU A 199 -9.55 -14.18 -21.67
N THR A 200 -9.92 -13.34 -22.63
CA THR A 200 -10.99 -13.66 -23.58
C THR A 200 -10.47 -13.60 -25.00
N THR A 201 -10.85 -14.57 -25.84
CA THR A 201 -10.51 -14.56 -27.26
C THR A 201 -11.68 -13.97 -28.02
N LYS A 202 -11.45 -12.87 -28.73
CA LYS A 202 -12.46 -12.24 -29.59
C LYS A 202 -12.73 -13.09 -30.83
N PRO A 203 -13.87 -12.88 -31.52
CA PRO A 203 -14.21 -13.63 -32.74
C PRO A 203 -13.18 -13.51 -33.87
N ASP A 204 -12.38 -12.43 -33.88
CA ASP A 204 -11.29 -12.20 -34.83
C ASP A 204 -9.97 -12.91 -34.46
N GLY A 205 -9.96 -13.68 -33.36
CA GLY A 205 -8.79 -14.37 -32.85
C GLY A 205 -7.84 -13.50 -32.01
N SER A 206 -8.14 -12.20 -31.85
CA SER A 206 -7.37 -11.34 -30.96
C SER A 206 -7.66 -11.66 -29.49
N VAL A 207 -6.63 -11.54 -28.66
CA VAL A 207 -6.72 -11.82 -27.23
C VAL A 207 -7.01 -10.53 -26.49
N ASP A 208 -8.05 -10.54 -25.67
CA ASP A 208 -8.40 -9.47 -24.77
C ASP A 208 -7.96 -9.79 -23.33
N CYS A 209 -6.96 -9.04 -22.87
CA CYS A 209 -6.42 -9.09 -21.51
C CYS A 209 -6.28 -7.65 -21.03
N ARG A 210 -7.20 -7.20 -20.16
CA ARG A 210 -7.26 -5.81 -19.71
C ARG A 210 -7.35 -5.76 -18.20
N PHE A 211 -6.74 -4.72 -17.63
CA PHE A 211 -6.97 -4.37 -16.24
C PHE A 211 -8.41 -3.84 -16.10
N PRO A 212 -9.06 -4.03 -14.94
CA PRO A 212 -10.34 -3.40 -14.65
C PRO A 212 -10.29 -1.88 -14.92
N SER A 213 -11.32 -1.35 -15.57
CA SER A 213 -11.46 0.09 -15.77
C SER A 213 -11.95 0.71 -14.47
N ILE A 214 -11.06 1.38 -13.74
CA ILE A 214 -11.36 1.97 -12.44
C ILE A 214 -11.47 3.48 -12.60
N ASN A 215 -12.63 4.03 -12.29
CA ASN A 215 -12.83 5.46 -12.12
C ASN A 215 -13.16 5.74 -10.64
N LEU A 216 -12.18 6.19 -9.84
CA LEU A 216 -12.41 6.43 -8.42
C LEU A 216 -13.40 7.58 -8.13
N ASN A 217 -13.61 8.49 -9.08
CA ASN A 217 -14.63 9.55 -8.99
C ASN A 217 -16.06 8.97 -8.88
N ASN A 218 -16.27 7.74 -9.37
CA ASN A 218 -17.59 7.09 -9.34
C ASN A 218 -17.89 6.40 -8.00
N TYR A 219 -16.91 6.31 -7.10
CA TYR A 219 -17.04 5.62 -5.83
C TYR A 219 -17.09 6.62 -4.67
N LYS A 220 -18.17 6.55 -3.89
CA LYS A 220 -18.26 7.27 -2.61
C LYS A 220 -17.69 6.43 -1.49
N ARG A 221 -17.05 7.07 -0.52
CA ARG A 221 -16.52 6.41 0.69
C ARG A 221 -17.62 5.71 1.50
N GLY A 222 -18.78 6.34 1.64
CA GLY A 222 -19.84 5.85 2.53
C GLY A 222 -19.53 6.10 4.00
N ALA A 223 -20.46 5.71 4.86
CA ALA A 223 -20.36 5.90 6.31
C ALA A 223 -19.70 4.69 6.99
N ILE A 224 -19.04 4.90 8.12
CA ILE A 224 -18.40 3.85 8.92
C ILE A 224 -19.45 3.05 9.68
N THR A 225 -19.38 1.73 9.52
CA THR A 225 -20.32 0.75 10.10
C THR A 225 -19.73 -0.04 11.25
N ARG A 226 -18.40 -0.22 11.27
CA ARG A 226 -17.64 -0.84 12.36
C ARG A 226 -16.17 -0.45 12.27
N ILE A 227 -15.47 -0.58 13.39
CA ILE A 227 -14.02 -0.41 13.48
C ILE A 227 -13.43 -1.72 14.01
N ASP A 228 -12.45 -2.26 13.30
CA ASP A 228 -11.67 -3.42 13.74
C ASP A 228 -10.28 -2.99 14.20
N ILE A 229 -9.83 -3.55 15.31
CA ILE A 229 -8.52 -3.33 15.91
C ILE A 229 -7.66 -4.57 15.74
N THR A 230 -6.42 -4.39 15.30
CA THR A 230 -5.37 -5.41 15.33
C THR A 230 -4.23 -4.97 16.22
N VAL A 231 -3.90 -5.78 17.23
CA VAL A 231 -2.79 -5.55 18.17
C VAL A 231 -1.80 -6.70 18.09
N LEU A 232 -0.53 -6.38 17.82
CA LEU A 232 0.58 -7.31 18.00
C LEU A 232 1.49 -6.74 19.06
N ALA A 233 1.65 -7.40 20.19
CA ALA A 233 2.50 -6.92 21.27
C ALA A 233 2.93 -8.05 22.23
N PRO A 234 3.98 -7.85 23.05
CA PRO A 234 4.36 -8.81 24.07
C PRO A 234 3.28 -8.96 25.15
N ASP A 235 3.29 -10.12 25.82
CA ASP A 235 2.46 -10.40 26.99
C ASP A 235 3.20 -10.16 28.32
N ASP A 236 4.16 -9.22 28.34
CA ASP A 236 4.82 -8.83 29.57
C ASP A 236 3.83 -8.06 30.46
N GLU A 237 3.70 -8.46 31.73
CA GLU A 237 2.90 -7.72 32.72
C GLU A 237 3.46 -6.31 32.93
N VAL A 238 2.56 -5.33 33.00
CA VAL A 238 2.91 -3.92 33.18
C VAL A 238 2.06 -3.30 34.29
N SER A 239 2.68 -2.47 35.12
CA SER A 239 2.00 -1.71 36.17
C SER A 239 1.65 -0.28 35.69
N TRP A 240 1.26 -0.15 34.42
CA TRP A 240 0.95 1.14 33.82
C TRP A 240 -0.46 1.59 34.24
N PRO A 241 -0.67 2.88 34.55
CA PRO A 241 -2.00 3.39 34.87
C PRO A 241 -2.93 3.25 33.65
N THR A 242 -4.09 2.63 33.83
CA THR A 242 -5.14 2.54 32.82
C THR A 242 -6.19 3.62 33.02
N THR A 243 -6.89 3.98 31.95
CA THR A 243 -8.00 4.95 31.98
C THR A 243 -9.20 4.38 32.74
N GLU A 244 -9.45 3.07 32.60
CA GLU A 244 -10.43 2.32 33.39
C GLU A 244 -9.72 1.21 34.20
N PRO A 245 -9.65 1.29 35.54
CA PRO A 245 -8.92 0.32 36.34
C PRO A 245 -9.71 -0.97 36.52
N SER A 246 -9.29 -2.05 35.85
CA SER A 246 -9.89 -3.38 36.00
C SER A 246 -9.58 -3.99 37.37
N ASN A 247 -10.53 -4.76 37.93
CA ASN A 247 -10.32 -5.54 39.15
C ASN A 247 -9.33 -6.72 38.95
N ASP A 248 -9.02 -7.07 37.70
CA ASP A 248 -8.20 -8.23 37.31
C ASP A 248 -6.72 -7.85 37.15
N GLY A 249 -6.00 -7.69 38.26
CA GLY A 249 -4.52 -7.63 38.27
C GLY A 249 -3.87 -6.57 37.37
N ASN A 250 -2.57 -6.72 37.12
CA ASN A 250 -1.83 -5.87 36.18
C ASN A 250 -2.05 -6.37 34.75
N PRO A 251 -2.40 -5.52 33.77
CA PRO A 251 -2.57 -5.94 32.40
C PRO A 251 -1.24 -6.34 31.75
N THR A 252 -1.30 -7.13 30.69
CA THR A 252 -0.14 -7.30 29.80
C THR A 252 0.02 -6.10 28.88
N THR A 253 1.21 -5.86 28.32
CA THR A 253 1.45 -4.77 27.34
C THR A 253 0.43 -4.83 26.20
N ARG A 254 0.14 -6.02 25.66
CA ARG A 254 -0.86 -6.23 24.62
C ARG A 254 -2.28 -5.87 25.07
N LYS A 255 -2.70 -6.32 26.27
CA LYS A 255 -4.03 -6.01 26.80
C LYS A 255 -4.21 -4.55 27.17
N PHE A 256 -3.15 -3.91 27.67
CA PHE A 256 -3.12 -2.46 27.86
C PHE A 256 -3.38 -1.72 26.55
N ILE A 257 -2.68 -2.08 25.46
CA ILE A 257 -2.88 -1.45 24.14
C ILE A 257 -4.31 -1.66 23.64
N GLU A 258 -4.84 -2.88 23.76
CA GLU A 258 -6.21 -3.21 23.37
C GLU A 258 -7.24 -2.34 24.12
N GLN A 259 -7.15 -2.27 25.44
CA GLN A 259 -8.05 -1.50 26.30
C GLN A 259 -7.97 0.00 26.03
N GLU A 260 -6.77 0.59 26.09
CA GLU A 260 -6.60 2.03 25.91
C GLU A 260 -6.96 2.49 24.48
N THR A 261 -6.76 1.63 23.46
CA THR A 261 -7.21 1.93 22.10
C THR A 261 -8.73 1.95 22.00
N ILE A 262 -9.42 0.97 22.60
CA ILE A 262 -10.89 0.94 22.64
C ILE A 262 -11.42 2.17 23.38
N THR A 263 -10.86 2.48 24.55
CA THR A 263 -11.26 3.66 25.32
C THR A 263 -11.03 4.95 24.55
N ALA A 264 -9.89 5.09 23.85
CA ALA A 264 -9.63 6.24 23.00
C ALA A 264 -10.69 6.37 21.88
N LEU A 265 -10.98 5.28 21.16
CA LEU A 265 -11.99 5.27 20.09
C LEU A 265 -13.42 5.55 20.58
N CYS A 266 -13.79 5.08 21.76
CA CYS A 266 -15.10 5.35 22.36
C CYS A 266 -15.26 6.83 22.76
N ASN A 267 -14.17 7.51 23.10
CA ASN A 267 -14.17 8.92 23.50
C ASN A 267 -14.05 9.89 22.32
N ASN A 268 -14.00 9.38 21.09
CA ASN A 268 -13.80 10.18 19.90
C ASN A 268 -15.10 10.81 19.39
N ASP A 269 -15.06 12.11 19.14
CA ASP A 269 -16.18 12.90 18.62
C ASP A 269 -16.16 12.92 17.06
N LEU A 270 -16.40 11.77 16.43
CA LEU A 270 -16.57 11.72 14.98
C LEU A 270 -17.95 12.29 14.56
N PRO A 271 -18.05 13.09 13.48
CA PRO A 271 -19.32 13.67 13.07
C PRO A 271 -20.39 12.62 12.71
N PRO A 272 -21.67 12.87 12.99
CA PRO A 272 -22.76 11.92 12.71
C PRO A 272 -22.90 11.51 11.24
N HIS A 273 -22.42 12.30 10.28
CA HIS A 273 -22.50 11.96 8.85
C HIS A 273 -21.38 10.99 8.40
N ILE A 274 -20.30 10.89 9.18
CA ILE A 274 -19.21 9.93 8.96
C ILE A 274 -19.61 8.56 9.51
N LEU A 275 -20.44 8.55 10.54
CA LEU A 275 -20.91 7.36 11.21
C LEU A 275 -22.27 6.94 10.63
N ASN A 276 -22.49 5.66 10.37
CA ASN A 276 -23.82 5.19 9.94
C ASN A 276 -24.75 5.07 11.15
N LEU A 277 -25.14 6.21 11.73
CA LEU A 277 -26.01 6.26 12.90
C LEU A 277 -27.47 6.24 12.45
N GLU A 278 -28.04 5.05 12.26
CA GLU A 278 -29.50 4.89 12.25
C GLU A 278 -30.11 5.35 13.59
N ASP A 279 -29.32 5.28 14.67
CA ASP A 279 -29.58 5.88 15.98
C ASP A 279 -28.37 6.74 16.42
N PRO A 280 -28.50 8.07 16.55
CA PRO A 280 -27.45 8.97 17.01
C PRO A 280 -26.87 8.65 18.39
N GLN A 281 -27.54 7.80 19.19
CA GLN A 281 -27.08 7.41 20.53
C GLN A 281 -26.32 6.08 20.58
N SER A 282 -26.31 5.29 19.50
CA SER A 282 -25.60 4.00 19.49
C SER A 282 -24.15 4.18 19.01
N PRO A 283 -23.13 3.80 19.80
CA PRO A 283 -21.74 3.91 19.36
C PRO A 283 -21.45 2.94 18.20
N VAL A 284 -20.48 3.30 17.36
CA VAL A 284 -19.97 2.42 16.30
C VAL A 284 -19.38 1.16 16.93
N PRO A 285 -19.75 -0.05 16.47
CA PRO A 285 -19.16 -1.28 16.97
C PRO A 285 -17.64 -1.31 16.79
N ILE A 286 -16.91 -1.53 17.88
CA ILE A 286 -15.45 -1.70 17.90
C ILE A 286 -15.14 -3.16 18.24
N ASN A 287 -14.45 -3.86 17.35
CA ASN A 287 -14.08 -5.26 17.54
C ASN A 287 -12.55 -5.44 17.56
N VAL A 288 -12.10 -6.43 18.31
CA VAL A 288 -10.71 -6.90 18.22
C VAL A 288 -10.65 -7.98 17.15
N HIS A 289 -10.17 -7.64 15.96
CA HIS A 289 -10.01 -8.60 14.86
C HIS A 289 -8.84 -9.56 15.10
N THR A 290 -7.72 -9.05 15.61
CA THR A 290 -6.53 -9.86 15.90
C THR A 290 -5.80 -9.31 17.10
N SER A 291 -5.46 -10.18 18.06
CA SER A 291 -4.65 -9.83 19.22
C SER A 291 -3.60 -10.92 19.39
N GLU A 292 -2.40 -10.68 18.86
CA GLU A 292 -1.32 -11.68 18.75
C GLU A 292 -0.16 -11.33 19.67
N ARG A 293 0.35 -12.33 20.38
CA ARG A 293 1.56 -12.18 21.21
C ARG A 293 2.80 -12.10 20.32
N THR A 294 3.65 -11.12 20.58
CA THR A 294 5.00 -11.05 20.00
C THR A 294 6.08 -11.48 21.00
N ASN A 295 7.27 -11.81 20.49
CA ASN A 295 8.37 -12.39 21.27
C ASN A 295 9.47 -11.39 21.64
N HIS A 296 9.26 -10.09 21.38
CA HIS A 296 10.24 -9.06 21.69
C HIS A 296 9.57 -7.72 22.07
N GLN A 297 10.12 -7.04 23.08
CA GLN A 297 9.57 -5.79 23.64
C GLN A 297 9.40 -4.63 22.64
N THR A 298 10.07 -4.69 21.48
CA THR A 298 9.98 -3.67 20.43
C THR A 298 9.07 -4.08 19.26
N HIS A 299 8.58 -5.31 19.26
CA HIS A 299 7.66 -5.84 18.26
C HIS A 299 6.24 -5.49 18.68
N ILE A 300 5.93 -4.20 18.64
CA ILE A 300 4.60 -3.67 18.93
C ILE A 300 4.05 -3.00 17.67
N TYR A 301 2.81 -3.37 17.33
CA TYR A 301 2.08 -2.92 16.16
C TYR A 301 0.60 -2.74 16.50
N LEU A 302 0.01 -1.68 15.98
CA LEU A 302 -1.42 -1.38 16.07
C LEU A 302 -1.95 -1.02 14.69
N LEU A 303 -3.11 -1.55 14.33
CA LEU A 303 -3.85 -1.19 13.13
C LEU A 303 -5.32 -0.99 13.47
N LEU A 304 -5.88 0.09 12.93
CA LEU A 304 -7.30 0.42 12.98
C LEU A 304 -7.86 0.32 11.56
N VAL A 305 -9.00 -0.36 11.40
CA VAL A 305 -9.69 -0.52 10.12
C VAL A 305 -11.16 -0.13 10.24
N GLY A 306 -11.56 0.92 9.56
CA GLY A 306 -12.95 1.32 9.39
C GLY A 306 -13.58 0.61 8.20
N HIS A 307 -14.74 -0.01 8.39
CA HIS A 307 -15.52 -0.64 7.31
C HIS A 307 -16.65 0.28 6.88
N THR A 308 -16.76 0.55 5.59
CA THR A 308 -17.76 1.48 5.07
C THR A 308 -19.02 0.76 4.59
N THR A 309 -20.13 1.50 4.48
CA THR A 309 -21.38 1.00 3.88
C THR A 309 -21.25 0.60 2.41
N THR A 310 -20.23 1.10 1.70
CA THR A 310 -19.97 0.78 0.30
C THR A 310 -19.04 -0.43 0.12
N GLY A 311 -18.58 -1.04 1.21
CA GLY A 311 -17.71 -2.22 1.19
C GLY A 311 -16.22 -1.92 1.13
N PHE A 312 -15.82 -0.64 0.99
CA PHE A 312 -14.44 -0.22 1.13
C PHE A 312 -13.98 -0.25 2.59
N ARG A 313 -12.65 -0.28 2.75
CA ARG A 313 -11.98 -0.27 4.04
C ARG A 313 -10.95 0.85 4.07
N ILE A 314 -10.89 1.52 5.21
CA ILE A 314 -9.97 2.61 5.50
C ILE A 314 -9.08 2.14 6.65
N GLY A 315 -7.76 2.17 6.49
CA GLY A 315 -6.87 1.71 7.56
C GLY A 315 -5.74 2.67 7.88
N ARG A 316 -5.36 2.77 9.16
CA ARG A 316 -4.10 3.40 9.58
C ARG A 316 -3.41 2.52 10.62
N ASP A 317 -2.11 2.35 10.47
CA ASP A 317 -1.28 1.49 11.29
C ASP A 317 -0.02 2.21 11.80
N PHE A 318 0.48 1.73 12.94
CA PHE A 318 1.69 2.23 13.57
C PHE A 318 2.54 1.08 14.12
N LEU A 319 3.84 1.12 13.86
CA LEU A 319 4.83 0.35 14.61
C LEU A 319 5.35 1.18 15.76
N LEU A 320 5.79 0.55 16.85
CA LEU A 320 6.48 1.27 17.94
C LEU A 320 7.71 2.03 17.46
N ALA A 321 8.33 1.57 16.38
CA ALA A 321 9.44 2.24 15.71
C ALA A 321 9.05 3.62 15.11
N ASP A 322 7.77 3.82 14.79
CA ASP A 322 7.23 5.07 14.25
C ASP A 322 6.84 6.06 15.35
N ALA A 323 6.68 5.59 16.59
CA ALA A 323 6.33 6.44 17.72
C ALA A 323 7.45 7.45 18.01
N LYS A 324 7.12 8.75 17.97
CA LYS A 324 8.05 9.82 18.30
C LYS A 324 8.42 9.75 19.79
N ASP A 325 9.72 9.75 20.10
CA ASP A 325 10.18 9.87 21.49
C ASP A 325 9.90 11.29 22.00
N PRO A 326 8.98 11.46 22.98
CA PRO A 326 8.58 12.76 23.48
C PRO A 326 9.72 13.49 24.23
N ARG A 327 10.82 12.80 24.56
CA ARG A 327 11.94 13.36 25.35
C ARG A 327 13.20 13.65 24.54
N SER A 328 13.17 13.44 23.21
CA SER A 328 14.27 13.75 22.28
C SER A 328 14.74 15.22 22.27
N LYS A 329 14.04 16.12 22.97
CA LYS A 329 14.37 17.55 23.12
C LYS A 329 14.99 17.96 24.48
N GLY A 330 15.39 17.02 25.35
CA GLY A 330 15.97 17.36 26.68
C GLY A 330 17.19 16.52 27.10
N LYS A 331 18.11 17.11 27.86
CA LYS A 331 19.28 16.42 28.45
C LYS A 331 18.81 15.25 29.33
N SER A 332 19.23 14.03 28.99
CA SER A 332 18.77 12.78 29.60
C SER A 332 19.19 12.65 31.08
N LYS A 333 18.21 12.60 31.98
CA LYS A 333 18.36 11.97 33.30
C LYS A 333 18.20 10.45 33.14
N LYS A 334 18.93 9.69 33.95
CA LYS A 334 18.91 8.22 34.00
C LYS A 334 17.53 7.74 34.48
N HIS A 335 16.57 7.63 33.55
CA HIS A 335 15.19 7.25 33.84
C HIS A 335 14.95 5.74 33.71
N ASP A 336 13.93 5.28 34.43
CA ASP A 336 13.43 3.91 34.41
C ASP A 336 12.97 3.47 33.00
N LYS A 337 13.33 2.25 32.61
CA LYS A 337 13.07 1.69 31.27
C LYS A 337 11.58 1.41 31.07
N ASP A 338 10.84 1.08 32.12
CA ASP A 338 9.42 0.75 31.99
C ASP A 338 8.58 2.01 31.76
N SER A 339 8.84 3.08 32.52
CA SER A 339 8.27 4.41 32.24
C SER A 339 8.60 4.91 30.82
N HIS A 340 9.82 4.63 30.32
CA HIS A 340 10.23 4.94 28.95
C HIS A 340 9.38 4.19 27.90
N ARG A 341 9.04 2.94 28.16
CA ARG A 341 8.24 2.09 27.27
C ARG A 341 6.76 2.49 27.30
N HIS A 342 6.21 2.75 28.48
CA HIS A 342 4.84 3.22 28.65
C HIS A 342 4.56 4.47 27.80
N ALA A 343 5.43 5.48 27.87
CA ALA A 343 5.27 6.72 27.10
C ALA A 343 5.28 6.49 25.58
N LEU A 344 6.12 5.56 25.08
CA LEU A 344 6.16 5.22 23.66
C LEU A 344 4.89 4.49 23.21
N VAL A 345 4.40 3.55 24.02
CA VAL A 345 3.15 2.81 23.74
C VAL A 345 1.96 3.77 23.74
N LYS A 346 1.88 4.67 24.72
CA LYS A 346 0.82 5.67 24.78
C LYS A 346 0.84 6.59 23.55
N ASN A 347 2.01 7.10 23.18
CA ASN A 347 2.16 7.91 21.97
C ASN A 347 1.78 7.15 20.70
N LEU A 348 2.07 5.84 20.63
CA LEU A 348 1.66 5.00 19.50
C LEU A 348 0.13 4.92 19.39
N ILE A 349 -0.56 4.70 20.51
CA ILE A 349 -2.03 4.64 20.54
C ILE A 349 -2.62 6.00 20.16
N GLU A 350 -2.19 7.07 20.83
CA GLU A 350 -2.66 8.44 20.58
C GLU A 350 -2.43 8.85 19.11
N SER A 351 -1.25 8.56 18.54
CA SER A 351 -0.96 8.89 17.14
C SER A 351 -1.78 8.05 16.16
N CYS A 352 -1.93 6.74 16.43
CA CYS A 352 -2.69 5.84 15.57
C CYS A 352 -4.17 6.22 15.52
N VAL A 353 -4.77 6.54 16.66
CA VAL A 353 -6.16 6.99 16.76
C VAL A 353 -6.32 8.34 16.04
N ALA A 354 -5.48 9.32 16.34
CA ALA A 354 -5.58 10.66 15.72
C ALA A 354 -5.40 10.62 14.19
N ASP A 355 -4.44 9.84 13.68
CA ASP A 355 -4.22 9.71 12.23
C ASP A 355 -5.37 8.95 11.56
N PHE A 356 -5.95 7.94 12.24
CA PHE A 356 -7.13 7.24 11.75
C PHE A 356 -8.34 8.16 11.67
N GLU A 357 -8.61 8.98 12.69
CA GLU A 357 -9.68 9.97 12.68
C GLU A 357 -9.51 10.99 11.56
N ASN A 358 -8.31 11.55 11.42
CA ASN A 358 -8.03 12.52 10.36
C ASN A 358 -8.14 11.91 8.95
N GLU A 359 -7.89 10.60 8.80
CA GLU A 359 -8.10 9.83 7.57
C GLU A 359 -9.59 9.49 7.33
N LEU A 360 -10.43 9.51 8.37
CA LEU A 360 -11.88 9.40 8.26
C LEU A 360 -12.53 10.73 7.90
N TRP A 361 -12.15 11.81 8.59
CA TRP A 361 -12.66 13.16 8.34
C TRP A 361 -11.64 14.21 8.72
N ASN A 362 -11.28 15.06 7.77
CA ASN A 362 -10.31 16.13 7.97
C ASN A 362 -11.03 17.47 8.10
N HIS A 363 -11.03 18.04 9.31
CA HIS A 363 -11.57 19.38 9.65
C HIS A 363 -11.24 20.47 8.61
N ASN A 364 -10.05 20.39 7.99
CA ASN A 364 -9.53 21.45 7.14
C ASN A 364 -10.15 21.45 5.73
N TYR A 365 -10.75 20.33 5.31
CA TYR A 365 -11.29 20.16 3.95
C TYR A 365 -12.82 20.22 3.91
N ASP A 366 -13.49 19.96 5.03
CA ASP A 366 -14.96 19.93 5.17
C ASP A 366 -15.67 21.25 4.80
N GLN A 367 -15.02 22.40 5.02
CA GLN A 367 -15.64 23.72 4.80
C GLN A 367 -15.73 24.14 3.32
N TYR A 368 -15.04 23.44 2.42
CA TYR A 368 -14.92 23.85 1.00
C TYR A 368 -15.86 23.07 0.06
N ASP A 369 -16.56 22.06 0.55
CA ASP A 369 -17.22 21.05 -0.29
C ASP A 369 -18.59 21.48 -0.85
N CYS A 370 -19.27 22.42 -0.18
CA CYS A 370 -20.66 22.77 -0.52
C CYS A 370 -20.84 23.49 -1.87
N PHE A 371 -19.75 23.97 -2.50
CA PHE A 371 -19.80 24.71 -3.77
C PHE A 371 -19.19 23.97 -4.97
N ASP A 372 -18.32 22.97 -4.78
CA ASP A 372 -17.41 22.50 -5.84
C ASP A 372 -17.59 21.03 -6.27
N ARG A 373 -18.66 20.35 -5.80
CA ARG A 373 -18.97 18.92 -6.11
C ARG A 373 -17.76 18.00 -5.93
N ARG A 374 -16.84 18.33 -5.02
CA ARG A 374 -15.70 17.48 -4.75
C ARG A 374 -16.10 16.42 -3.74
N HIS A 375 -15.26 15.41 -3.54
CA HIS A 375 -15.47 14.46 -2.48
C HIS A 375 -14.15 13.87 -2.00
N GLN A 376 -14.13 13.47 -0.73
CA GLN A 376 -13.04 12.66 -0.20
C GLN A 376 -12.90 11.35 -1.00
N PRO A 377 -11.67 10.86 -1.26
CA PRO A 377 -11.44 9.57 -1.89
C PRO A 377 -12.19 8.44 -1.19
N CYS A 378 -12.71 7.45 -1.92
CA CYS A 378 -13.41 6.29 -1.34
C CYS A 378 -12.51 5.36 -0.51
N VAL A 379 -11.20 5.44 -0.72
CA VAL A 379 -10.17 4.65 -0.03
C VAL A 379 -9.23 5.56 0.75
N ASP A 380 -8.46 4.99 1.68
CA ASP A 380 -7.45 5.76 2.41
C ASP A 380 -6.24 6.13 1.53
N GLY A 381 -5.44 7.10 1.99
CA GLY A 381 -4.27 7.61 1.27
C GLY A 381 -3.18 6.57 0.92
N TYR A 382 -3.03 5.47 1.67
CA TYR A 382 -2.08 4.39 1.37
C TYR A 382 -2.65 3.39 0.37
N MET A 383 -3.97 3.31 0.21
CA MET A 383 -4.59 2.57 -0.88
C MET A 383 -4.61 3.42 -2.15
N ARG A 384 -4.89 4.73 -2.00
CA ARG A 384 -5.03 5.67 -3.11
C ARG A 384 -3.77 5.78 -3.97
N ASP A 385 -2.59 5.81 -3.35
CA ASP A 385 -1.31 5.87 -4.06
C ASP A 385 -1.00 4.57 -4.83
N GLN A 386 -1.45 3.41 -4.34
CA GLN A 386 -1.31 2.10 -4.97
C GLN A 386 -2.27 1.91 -6.14
N LEU A 387 -3.45 2.52 -6.12
CA LEU A 387 -4.45 2.41 -7.18
C LEU A 387 -4.12 3.21 -8.45
N VAL A 388 -3.30 4.25 -8.35
CA VAL A 388 -2.98 5.14 -9.49
C VAL A 388 -2.47 4.38 -10.71
N ILE A 389 -1.57 3.41 -10.50
CA ILE A 389 -1.01 2.62 -11.62
C ILE A 389 -2.12 1.82 -12.31
N PHE A 390 -3.09 1.32 -11.57
CA PHE A 390 -4.18 0.53 -12.12
C PHE A 390 -5.24 1.38 -12.82
N GLU A 391 -5.55 2.58 -12.31
CA GLU A 391 -6.38 3.56 -13.04
C GLU A 391 -5.76 3.86 -14.42
N ALA A 392 -4.44 4.08 -14.47
CA ALA A 392 -3.71 4.33 -15.70
C ALA A 392 -3.71 3.12 -16.65
N LEU A 393 -3.48 1.92 -16.11
CA LEU A 393 -3.43 0.67 -16.89
C LEU A 393 -4.80 0.25 -17.43
N GLY A 394 -5.89 0.47 -16.69
CA GLY A 394 -7.25 0.23 -17.14
C GLY A 394 -7.63 1.08 -18.36
N ARG A 395 -7.03 2.27 -18.49
CA ARG A 395 -7.22 3.17 -19.63
C ARG A 395 -6.12 3.09 -20.71
N LEU A 396 -5.24 2.08 -20.66
CA LEU A 396 -4.30 1.74 -21.74
C LEU A 396 -5.00 1.07 -22.94
N TYR A 397 -6.09 0.32 -22.69
CA TYR A 397 -6.84 -0.42 -23.72
C TYR A 397 -8.35 -0.11 -23.66
N PRO A 398 -8.81 1.01 -24.24
CA PRO A 398 -10.23 1.40 -24.19
C PRO A 398 -11.17 0.31 -24.72
N SER A 399 -12.28 0.09 -24.04
CA SER A 399 -13.50 -0.46 -24.65
C SER A 399 -14.32 0.69 -25.26
N GLU A 400 -15.19 0.38 -26.22
CA GLU A 400 -16.17 1.35 -26.75
C GLU A 400 -17.13 1.88 -25.67
N GLU A 401 -17.23 1.20 -24.53
CA GLU A 401 -18.01 1.62 -23.36
C GLU A 401 -17.32 2.71 -22.53
N ASN A 402 -15.97 2.74 -22.51
CA ASN A 402 -15.20 3.68 -21.70
C ASN A 402 -15.28 5.15 -22.18
N GLU A 403 -15.74 5.40 -23.42
CA GLU A 403 -15.90 6.76 -23.97
C GLU A 403 -17.19 7.46 -23.49
N LYS A 404 -18.11 6.73 -22.84
CA LYS A 404 -19.39 7.29 -22.35
C LYS A 404 -19.34 7.79 -20.90
N ASP A 405 -18.26 7.53 -20.17
CA ASP A 405 -18.08 7.89 -18.75
C ASP A 405 -17.49 9.30 -18.54
N GLU A 406 -17.55 10.20 -19.54
CA GLU A 406 -17.02 11.57 -19.43
C GLU A 406 -17.95 12.55 -18.69
N ASP A 407 -19.20 12.17 -18.39
CA ASP A 407 -20.11 12.96 -17.56
C ASP A 407 -19.83 12.68 -16.06
N GLU A 408 -18.82 13.35 -15.51
CA GLU A 408 -18.46 13.25 -14.09
C GLU A 408 -19.45 14.05 -13.21
N ASP A 409 -20.27 13.34 -12.43
CA ASP A 409 -21.19 13.97 -11.46
C ASP A 409 -20.46 14.59 -10.26
N SER A 410 -19.28 14.08 -9.89
CA SER A 410 -18.43 14.57 -8.80
C SER A 410 -16.95 14.21 -9.01
N VAL A 411 -16.04 15.03 -8.51
CA VAL A 411 -14.58 14.86 -8.70
C VAL A 411 -13.91 14.61 -7.36
N GLU A 412 -12.95 13.69 -7.30
CA GLU A 412 -12.18 13.46 -6.08
C GLU A 412 -11.37 14.73 -5.70
N ASP A 413 -11.40 15.12 -4.43
CA ASP A 413 -10.68 16.28 -3.96
C ASP A 413 -9.16 16.01 -3.89
N GLU A 414 -8.41 16.64 -4.79
CA GLU A 414 -6.95 16.53 -4.89
C GLU A 414 -6.21 16.98 -3.61
N GLN A 415 -6.86 17.70 -2.70
CA GLN A 415 -6.29 18.08 -1.40
C GLN A 415 -5.99 16.85 -0.54
N TYR A 416 -6.74 15.75 -0.71
CA TYR A 416 -6.46 14.48 -0.06
C TYR A 416 -5.31 13.69 -0.71
N TRP A 417 -4.82 14.11 -1.88
CA TRP A 417 -3.73 13.40 -2.54
C TRP A 417 -2.41 13.62 -1.82
N SER A 418 -1.90 12.52 -1.26
CA SER A 418 -0.56 12.44 -0.73
C SER A 418 0.49 12.76 -1.80
N LEU A 419 1.70 13.12 -1.36
CA LEU A 419 2.83 13.27 -2.27
C LEU A 419 3.15 11.97 -3.04
N HIS A 420 2.87 10.82 -2.44
CA HIS A 420 3.02 9.49 -3.05
C HIS A 420 2.01 9.31 -4.20
N THR A 421 0.75 9.69 -4.01
CA THR A 421 -0.29 9.70 -5.06
C THR A 421 0.11 10.60 -6.23
N LYS A 422 0.56 11.83 -5.94
CA LYS A 422 1.02 12.78 -6.97
C LYS A 422 2.22 12.24 -7.74
N THR A 423 3.16 11.59 -7.04
CA THR A 423 4.33 10.95 -7.64
C THR A 423 3.94 9.79 -8.56
N ALA A 424 3.05 8.92 -8.13
CA ALA A 424 2.53 7.83 -8.97
C ALA A 424 1.85 8.36 -10.24
N ARG A 425 1.03 9.43 -10.10
CA ARG A 425 0.34 10.06 -11.23
C ARG A 425 1.34 10.65 -12.22
N TRP A 426 2.39 11.30 -11.72
CA TRP A 426 3.47 11.83 -12.55
C TRP A 426 4.19 10.72 -13.33
N VAL A 427 4.61 9.63 -12.67
CA VAL A 427 5.28 8.51 -13.36
C VAL A 427 4.40 7.94 -14.46
N CYS A 428 3.10 7.73 -14.22
CA CYS A 428 2.18 7.22 -15.25
C CYS A 428 2.12 8.16 -16.47
N LYS A 429 2.12 9.48 -16.25
CA LYS A 429 2.13 10.48 -17.33
C LYS A 429 3.41 10.46 -18.15
N GLU A 430 4.58 10.21 -17.54
CA GLU A 430 5.85 10.07 -18.26
C GLU A 430 5.85 8.85 -19.21
N PHE A 431 5.08 7.80 -18.89
CA PHE A 431 4.82 6.66 -19.77
C PHE A 431 3.72 6.93 -20.82
N GLY A 432 3.21 8.16 -20.91
CA GLY A 432 2.14 8.55 -21.84
C GLY A 432 0.75 8.06 -21.44
N LEU A 433 0.56 7.61 -20.20
CA LEU A 433 -0.73 7.08 -19.73
C LEU A 433 -1.68 8.22 -19.34
N LYS A 434 -2.95 8.08 -19.72
CA LYS A 434 -4.02 8.98 -19.32
C LYS A 434 -4.55 8.59 -17.94
N LEU A 435 -4.91 9.60 -17.15
CA LEU A 435 -5.55 9.47 -15.84
C LEU A 435 -6.79 10.38 -15.82
N ASN A 436 -7.69 10.16 -14.86
CA ASN A 436 -8.69 11.18 -14.48
C ASN A 436 -8.04 12.55 -14.37
N ARG A 437 -8.81 13.60 -14.61
CA ARG A 437 -8.44 14.91 -14.08
C ARG A 437 -8.56 14.86 -12.58
#